data_AF-A0A382BP86-F1
#
_entry.id   AF-A0A382BP86-F1
#
_cell.length_a   1.000
_cell.length_b   1.000
_cell.length_c   1.000
_cell.angle_alpha   90.00
_cell.angle_beta   90.00
_cell.angle_gamma   90.00
#
_symmetry.space_group_name_H-M   'P 1'
#
loop_
_entity.id
_entity.type
_entity.pdbx_description
1 polymer ?
#
loop_
_entity_poly.entity_id
_entity_poly.type
_entity_poly.pdbx_seq_one_letter_code
_entity_poly.pdbx_strand_id
1 'polypeptide(L)'
;MIVESPSKAKTISKYLGGEYEVLASVGHIKDLPKKELGVDIENDFAITEDTLPDKKSFMKEFKALAKKTNKVVIATDPDREGEAIAAHLASEVEPDKISRVQFTEITKEGVKEGMDAPHPINKDMVNARTARRIIDRLVGYKVSRVLWSCLKKNMKFVEVSLSAGRVQSAALRIIVNRERLRQIFHSADYYDLKATFSINEDSFSATLIRLDNKKIATGKD
;
A
#
# COMPACT_ATOMS: atom_id res chain seq x y z
N MET A 1 -12.85 -20.57 -8.08
CA MET A 1 -12.13 -19.30 -8.34
C MET A 1 -11.84 -18.62 -7.01
N ILE A 2 -10.67 -17.99 -6.87
CA ILE A 2 -10.27 -17.30 -5.65
C ILE A 2 -9.99 -15.84 -5.99
N VAL A 3 -10.57 -14.95 -5.20
CA VAL A 3 -10.36 -13.49 -5.27
C VAL A 3 -9.93 -12.96 -3.90
N GLU A 4 -9.45 -11.73 -3.84
CA GLU A 4 -8.94 -11.15 -2.60
C GLU A 4 -10.01 -10.67 -1.62
N SER A 5 -11.22 -10.29 -2.08
CA SER A 5 -12.22 -9.63 -1.24
C SER A 5 -13.65 -10.19 -1.44
N PRO A 6 -14.49 -10.19 -0.38
CA PRO A 6 -15.85 -10.75 -0.47
C PRO A 6 -16.77 -9.99 -1.45
N SER A 7 -16.58 -8.68 -1.58
CA SER A 7 -17.33 -7.85 -2.53
C SER A 7 -17.07 -8.28 -3.98
N LYS A 8 -15.79 -8.47 -4.35
CA LYS A 8 -15.40 -9.00 -5.66
C LYS A 8 -15.99 -10.38 -5.90
N ALA A 9 -15.92 -11.26 -4.90
CA ALA A 9 -16.46 -12.62 -5.01
C ALA A 9 -17.95 -12.61 -5.35
N LYS A 10 -18.73 -11.76 -4.64
CA LYS A 10 -20.17 -11.62 -4.87
C LYS A 10 -20.50 -11.07 -6.26
N THR A 11 -19.74 -10.10 -6.75
CA THR A 11 -19.98 -9.51 -8.08
C THR A 11 -19.60 -10.48 -9.19
N ILE A 12 -18.42 -11.09 -9.14
CA ILE A 12 -17.93 -12.02 -10.15
C ILE A 12 -18.80 -13.28 -10.22
N SER A 13 -19.25 -13.79 -9.06
CA SER A 13 -20.16 -14.95 -9.02
C SER A 13 -21.45 -14.72 -9.82
N LYS A 14 -21.98 -13.49 -9.88
CA LYS A 14 -23.15 -13.15 -10.71
C LYS A 14 -22.87 -13.26 -12.20
N TYR A 15 -21.66 -12.91 -12.64
CA TYR A 15 -21.29 -12.94 -14.05
C TYR A 15 -20.92 -14.33 -14.55
N LEU A 16 -20.42 -15.20 -13.66
CA LEU A 16 -19.98 -16.56 -13.99
C LEU A 16 -21.10 -17.62 -13.98
N GLY A 17 -22.36 -17.22 -13.76
CA GLY A 17 -23.52 -18.08 -14.02
C GLY A 17 -23.61 -19.39 -13.23
N GLY A 18 -22.86 -19.52 -12.12
CA GLY A 18 -22.82 -20.74 -11.31
C GLY A 18 -21.84 -21.82 -11.78
N GLU A 19 -21.09 -21.59 -12.87
CA GLU A 19 -20.06 -22.54 -13.33
C GLU A 19 -18.84 -22.59 -12.40
N TYR A 20 -18.64 -21.55 -11.60
CA TYR A 20 -17.53 -21.43 -10.67
C TYR A 20 -18.02 -21.18 -9.25
N GLU A 21 -17.50 -21.97 -8.31
CA GLU A 21 -17.51 -21.62 -6.90
C GLU A 21 -16.47 -20.52 -6.63
N VAL A 22 -16.89 -19.36 -6.13
CA VAL A 22 -16.01 -18.19 -5.93
C VAL A 22 -15.76 -17.96 -4.43
N LEU A 23 -14.50 -18.09 -4.02
CA LEU A 23 -14.04 -17.89 -2.64
C LEU A 23 -13.26 -16.58 -2.52
N ALA A 24 -13.29 -15.97 -1.34
CA ALA A 24 -12.48 -14.79 -1.01
C ALA A 24 -11.39 -15.14 0.02
N SER A 25 -10.12 -14.85 -0.27
CA SER A 25 -9.01 -15.04 0.69
C SER A 25 -9.02 -13.99 1.82
N VAL A 26 -9.64 -12.83 1.56
CA VAL A 26 -9.69 -11.66 2.45
C VAL A 26 -8.27 -11.17 2.76
N GLY A 27 -7.52 -10.84 1.70
CA GLY A 27 -6.12 -10.41 1.79
C GLY A 27 -5.10 -11.55 1.81
N HIS A 28 -3.95 -11.30 2.45
CA HIS A 28 -2.84 -12.27 2.49
C HIS A 28 -3.16 -13.52 3.32
N ILE A 29 -2.56 -14.64 2.93
CA ILE A 29 -2.71 -15.94 3.61
C ILE A 29 -1.47 -16.36 4.41
N LYS A 30 -0.29 -15.89 3.99
CA LYS A 30 0.99 -16.13 4.64
C LYS A 30 1.69 -14.81 4.90
N ASP A 31 2.48 -14.76 5.95
CA ASP A 31 3.35 -13.63 6.28
C ASP A 31 4.56 -14.11 7.07
N LEU A 32 5.57 -13.27 7.16
CA LEU A 32 6.75 -13.50 7.99
C LEU A 32 6.34 -13.69 9.47
N PRO A 33 6.97 -14.62 10.21
CA PRO A 33 6.67 -14.90 11.63
C PRO A 33 6.57 -13.63 12.49
N LYS A 34 5.64 -13.64 13.45
CA LYS A 34 5.37 -12.47 14.32
C LYS A 34 6.46 -12.19 15.35
N LYS A 35 7.12 -13.24 15.85
CA LYS A 35 8.06 -13.17 16.99
C LYS A 35 9.53 -13.23 16.59
N GLU A 36 9.80 -13.54 15.34
CA GLU A 36 11.16 -13.77 14.82
C GLU A 36 11.40 -12.87 13.62
N LEU A 37 12.67 -12.70 13.23
CA LEU A 37 13.00 -11.88 12.08
C LEU A 37 12.38 -12.46 10.79
N GLY A 38 12.38 -13.78 10.65
CA GLY A 38 11.82 -14.48 9.48
C GLY A 38 12.58 -14.24 8.18
N VAL A 39 13.77 -13.62 8.25
CA VAL A 39 14.64 -13.31 7.12
C VAL A 39 16.04 -13.76 7.50
N ASP A 40 16.61 -14.65 6.70
CA ASP A 40 17.98 -15.12 6.83
C ASP A 40 18.92 -14.22 6.01
N ILE A 41 19.64 -13.33 6.70
CA ILE A 41 20.50 -12.32 6.06
C ILE A 41 21.74 -12.96 5.44
N GLU A 42 22.20 -14.10 5.96
CA GLU A 42 23.44 -14.75 5.50
C GLU A 42 23.17 -15.66 4.29
N ASN A 43 21.92 -16.10 4.09
CA ASN A 43 21.52 -16.99 3.01
C ASN A 43 20.58 -16.30 2.01
N ASP A 44 21.11 -15.29 1.31
CA ASP A 44 20.42 -14.56 0.21
C ASP A 44 19.02 -14.03 0.59
N PHE A 45 18.87 -13.56 1.83
CA PHE A 45 17.61 -13.05 2.36
C PHE A 45 16.45 -14.05 2.31
N ALA A 46 16.75 -15.35 2.36
CA ALA A 46 15.74 -16.40 2.38
C ALA A 46 14.72 -16.13 3.49
N ILE A 47 13.44 -16.20 3.14
CA ILE A 47 12.35 -15.91 4.08
C ILE A 47 11.68 -17.19 4.56
N THR A 48 11.26 -17.16 5.82
CA THR A 48 10.30 -18.12 6.35
C THR A 48 8.94 -17.43 6.48
N GLU A 49 7.89 -18.14 6.09
CA GLU A 49 6.52 -17.63 6.15
C GLU A 49 5.61 -18.60 6.88
N ASP A 50 4.75 -18.05 7.73
CA ASP A 50 3.71 -18.78 8.44
C ASP A 50 2.35 -18.48 7.83
N THR A 51 1.47 -19.49 7.82
CA THR A 51 0.05 -19.24 7.55
C THR A 51 -0.53 -18.38 8.67
N LEU A 52 -1.18 -17.28 8.30
CA LEU A 52 -1.80 -16.37 9.25
C LEU A 52 -2.89 -17.09 10.08
N PRO A 53 -2.96 -16.91 11.41
CA PRO A 53 -3.88 -17.66 12.27
C PRO A 53 -5.35 -17.56 11.87
N ASP A 54 -5.78 -16.37 11.47
CA ASP A 54 -7.14 -16.06 10.98
C ASP A 54 -7.44 -16.64 9.60
N LYS A 55 -6.41 -17.11 8.88
CA LYS A 55 -6.51 -17.71 7.54
C LYS A 55 -6.50 -19.22 7.54
N LYS A 56 -6.30 -19.86 8.69
CA LYS A 56 -6.26 -21.33 8.80
C LYS A 56 -7.57 -22.00 8.36
N SER A 57 -8.72 -21.42 8.69
CA SER A 57 -10.04 -21.96 8.28
C SER A 57 -10.20 -21.90 6.76
N PHE A 58 -9.94 -20.72 6.17
CA PHE A 58 -9.96 -20.53 4.72
C PHE A 58 -9.00 -21.49 4.02
N MET A 59 -7.76 -21.62 4.50
CA MET A 59 -6.77 -22.52 3.89
C MET A 59 -7.20 -23.99 3.96
N LYS A 60 -7.88 -24.41 5.02
CA LYS A 60 -8.43 -25.77 5.14
C LYS A 60 -9.53 -26.01 4.10
N GLU A 61 -10.45 -25.07 3.97
CA GLU A 61 -11.55 -25.12 2.98
C GLU A 61 -11.01 -25.09 1.55
N PHE A 62 -10.13 -24.13 1.25
CA PHE A 62 -9.46 -23.99 -0.05
C PHE A 62 -8.74 -25.27 -0.47
N LYS A 63 -7.92 -25.86 0.41
CA LYS A 63 -7.23 -27.14 0.12
C LYS A 63 -8.20 -28.29 -0.09
N ALA A 64 -9.30 -28.35 0.67
CA ALA A 64 -10.30 -29.39 0.53
C ALA A 64 -11.03 -29.29 -0.83
N LEU A 65 -11.35 -28.08 -1.27
CA LEU A 65 -11.98 -27.82 -2.58
C LEU A 65 -10.99 -28.05 -3.73
N ALA A 66 -9.76 -27.56 -3.62
CA ALA A 66 -8.72 -27.73 -4.63
C ALA A 66 -8.39 -29.21 -4.93
N LYS A 67 -8.58 -30.11 -3.94
CA LYS A 67 -8.45 -31.57 -4.15
C LYS A 67 -9.59 -32.18 -4.94
N LYS A 68 -10.79 -31.58 -4.88
CA LYS A 68 -12.01 -32.08 -5.53
C LYS A 68 -12.23 -31.50 -6.92
N THR A 69 -11.55 -30.39 -7.26
CA THR A 69 -11.71 -29.70 -8.53
C THR A 69 -10.57 -30.01 -9.50
N ASN A 70 -10.88 -29.97 -10.79
CA ASN A 70 -9.89 -30.17 -11.85
C ASN A 70 -9.05 -28.92 -12.11
N LYS A 71 -9.57 -27.73 -11.77
CA LYS A 71 -8.94 -26.44 -12.05
C LYS A 71 -9.17 -25.46 -10.89
N VAL A 72 -8.14 -24.68 -10.58
CA VAL A 72 -8.15 -23.63 -9.55
C VAL A 72 -7.78 -22.31 -10.23
N VAL A 73 -8.81 -21.47 -10.41
CA VAL A 73 -8.63 -20.13 -10.99
C VAL A 73 -8.30 -19.12 -9.90
N ILE A 74 -7.17 -18.45 -10.01
CA ILE A 74 -6.72 -17.38 -9.10
C ILE A 74 -6.89 -16.03 -9.81
N ALA A 75 -7.76 -15.19 -9.26
CA ALA A 75 -8.17 -13.92 -9.82
C ALA A 75 -7.94 -12.77 -8.82
N THR A 76 -6.73 -12.70 -8.27
CA THR A 76 -6.30 -11.58 -7.42
C THR A 76 -5.96 -10.36 -8.27
N ASP A 77 -5.78 -9.22 -7.62
CA ASP A 77 -5.59 -7.95 -8.32
C ASP A 77 -4.36 -7.92 -9.22
N PRO A 78 -4.37 -7.10 -10.28
CA PRO A 78 -3.26 -6.95 -11.22
C PRO A 78 -2.13 -6.07 -10.66
N ASP A 79 -1.77 -6.27 -9.39
CA ASP A 79 -0.67 -5.57 -8.73
C ASP A 79 0.27 -6.56 -8.03
N ARG A 80 1.37 -6.05 -7.49
CA ARG A 80 2.39 -6.89 -6.83
C ARG A 80 1.87 -7.59 -5.57
N GLU A 81 0.90 -7.03 -4.87
CA GLU A 81 0.33 -7.66 -3.67
C GLU A 81 -0.60 -8.80 -4.07
N GLY A 82 -1.44 -8.58 -5.06
CA GLY A 82 -2.28 -9.60 -5.69
C GLY A 82 -1.45 -10.74 -6.27
N GLU A 83 -0.32 -10.45 -6.91
CA GLU A 83 0.59 -11.47 -7.44
C GLU A 83 1.26 -12.30 -6.34
N ALA A 84 1.68 -11.67 -5.24
CA ALA A 84 2.19 -12.39 -4.08
C ALA A 84 1.12 -13.30 -3.44
N ILE A 85 -0.13 -12.82 -3.31
CA ILE A 85 -1.25 -13.66 -2.83
C ILE A 85 -1.46 -14.85 -3.77
N ALA A 86 -1.41 -14.61 -5.09
CA ALA A 86 -1.53 -15.67 -6.08
C ALA A 86 -0.43 -16.72 -5.94
N ALA A 87 0.82 -16.29 -5.78
CA ALA A 87 1.96 -17.19 -5.56
C ALA A 87 1.78 -18.03 -4.29
N HIS A 88 1.30 -17.44 -3.20
CA HIS A 88 1.06 -18.17 -1.95
C HIS A 88 -0.05 -19.21 -2.11
N LEU A 89 -1.16 -18.86 -2.78
CA LEU A 89 -2.25 -19.81 -3.05
C LEU A 89 -1.80 -20.93 -3.97
N ALA A 90 -1.02 -20.58 -5.00
CA ALA A 90 -0.45 -21.51 -5.95
C ALA A 90 0.50 -22.54 -5.29
N SER A 91 1.28 -22.11 -4.29
CA SER A 91 2.19 -23.00 -3.55
C SER A 91 1.47 -24.13 -2.77
N GLU A 92 0.15 -24.06 -2.64
CA GLU A 92 -0.66 -24.97 -1.84
C GLU A 92 -1.51 -25.94 -2.69
N VAL A 93 -1.35 -25.88 -4.02
CA VAL A 93 -2.08 -26.65 -5.02
C VAL A 93 -1.10 -27.23 -6.04
N GLU A 94 -1.47 -28.33 -6.68
CA GLU A 94 -0.70 -28.94 -7.77
C GLU A 94 -0.57 -27.95 -8.96
N PRO A 95 0.66 -27.73 -9.50
CA PRO A 95 0.90 -26.69 -10.51
C PRO A 95 0.04 -26.77 -11.78
N ASP A 96 -0.31 -27.97 -12.21
CA ASP A 96 -1.10 -28.28 -13.39
C ASP A 96 -2.58 -27.85 -13.26
N LYS A 97 -3.08 -27.70 -12.04
CA LYS A 97 -4.45 -27.23 -11.78
C LYS A 97 -4.58 -25.72 -11.79
N ILE A 98 -3.49 -24.98 -11.78
CA ILE A 98 -3.50 -23.53 -11.51
C ILE A 98 -3.74 -22.74 -12.79
N SER A 99 -4.64 -21.77 -12.70
CA SER A 99 -4.89 -20.81 -13.77
C SER A 99 -4.96 -19.41 -13.17
N ARG A 100 -3.96 -18.58 -13.44
CA ARG A 100 -3.94 -17.18 -13.00
C ARG A 100 -4.58 -16.30 -14.08
N VAL A 101 -5.56 -15.50 -13.68
CA VAL A 101 -6.29 -14.55 -14.55
C VAL A 101 -6.33 -13.19 -13.87
N GLN A 102 -6.34 -12.09 -14.62
CA GLN A 102 -6.42 -10.74 -14.08
C GLN A 102 -7.63 -10.01 -14.66
N PHE A 103 -8.24 -9.16 -13.84
CA PHE A 103 -9.33 -8.29 -14.26
C PHE A 103 -8.92 -6.84 -14.02
N THR A 104 -8.81 -6.05 -15.09
CA THR A 104 -8.61 -4.60 -15.02
C THR A 104 -9.87 -3.88 -14.54
N GLU A 105 -11.04 -4.44 -14.83
CA GLU A 105 -12.34 -3.96 -14.38
C GLU A 105 -13.29 -5.11 -14.04
N ILE A 106 -14.28 -4.85 -13.18
CA ILE A 106 -15.25 -5.84 -12.72
C ILE A 106 -16.59 -5.62 -13.42
N THR A 107 -16.54 -5.65 -14.75
CA THR A 107 -17.69 -5.68 -15.66
C THR A 107 -17.89 -7.11 -16.17
N LYS A 108 -19.04 -7.39 -16.82
CA LYS A 108 -19.26 -8.72 -17.40
C LYS A 108 -18.24 -9.01 -18.52
N GLU A 109 -17.95 -7.99 -19.30
CA GLU A 109 -17.00 -8.00 -20.42
C GLU A 109 -15.57 -8.18 -19.92
N GLY A 110 -15.13 -7.37 -18.95
CA GLY A 110 -13.78 -7.46 -18.39
C GLY A 110 -13.50 -8.77 -17.64
N VAL A 111 -14.51 -9.32 -16.95
CA VAL A 111 -14.39 -10.66 -16.34
C VAL A 111 -14.27 -11.73 -17.41
N LYS A 112 -15.05 -11.65 -18.49
CA LYS A 112 -14.94 -12.60 -19.60
C LYS A 112 -13.57 -12.52 -20.28
N GLU A 113 -13.11 -11.32 -20.61
CA GLU A 113 -11.80 -11.09 -21.22
C GLU A 113 -10.66 -11.66 -20.36
N GLY A 114 -10.65 -11.39 -19.06
CA GLY A 114 -9.62 -11.92 -18.16
C GLY A 114 -9.67 -13.44 -18.05
N MET A 115 -10.86 -14.04 -18.09
CA MET A 115 -11.03 -15.50 -18.08
C MET A 115 -10.51 -16.17 -19.34
N ASP A 116 -10.60 -15.49 -20.49
CA ASP A 116 -10.11 -15.96 -21.79
C ASP A 116 -8.58 -15.74 -21.96
N ALA A 117 -7.94 -14.99 -21.04
CA ALA A 117 -6.51 -14.65 -21.09
C ALA A 117 -5.72 -15.10 -19.84
N PRO A 118 -5.65 -16.42 -19.54
CA PRO A 118 -4.83 -16.92 -18.44
C PRO A 118 -3.34 -16.73 -18.72
N HIS A 119 -2.57 -16.40 -17.69
CA HIS A 119 -1.13 -16.17 -17.79
C HIS A 119 -0.41 -16.85 -16.60
N PRO A 120 0.91 -17.10 -16.69
CA PRO A 120 1.67 -17.60 -15.55
C PRO A 120 1.81 -16.53 -14.46
N ILE A 121 2.07 -16.98 -13.23
CA ILE A 121 2.37 -16.07 -12.12
C ILE A 121 3.68 -15.32 -12.42
N ASN A 122 3.64 -14.00 -12.33
CA ASN A 122 4.77 -13.12 -12.58
C ASN A 122 5.74 -13.14 -11.39
N LYS A 123 6.83 -13.88 -11.54
CA LYS A 123 7.86 -14.02 -10.50
C LYS A 123 8.53 -12.69 -10.14
N ASP A 124 8.72 -11.77 -11.09
CA ASP A 124 9.35 -10.49 -10.82
C ASP A 124 8.48 -9.60 -9.94
N MET A 125 7.16 -9.62 -10.15
CA MET A 125 6.22 -8.91 -9.28
C MET A 125 6.19 -9.50 -7.87
N VAL A 126 6.22 -10.84 -7.75
CA VAL A 126 6.33 -11.53 -6.46
C VAL A 126 7.63 -11.14 -5.77
N ASN A 127 8.77 -11.20 -6.47
CA ASN A 127 10.08 -10.84 -5.95
C ASN A 127 10.13 -9.37 -5.52
N ALA A 128 9.55 -8.45 -6.29
CA ALA A 128 9.47 -7.04 -5.93
C ALA A 128 8.66 -6.81 -4.64
N ARG A 129 7.55 -7.54 -4.45
CA ARG A 129 6.77 -7.52 -3.20
C ARG A 129 7.58 -8.10 -2.05
N THR A 130 8.22 -9.25 -2.25
CA THR A 130 9.06 -9.92 -1.24
C THR A 130 10.23 -9.05 -0.80
N ALA A 131 10.95 -8.43 -1.73
CA ALA A 131 12.03 -7.50 -1.44
C ALA A 131 11.54 -6.32 -0.58
N ARG A 132 10.39 -5.72 -0.94
CA ARG A 132 9.77 -4.67 -0.11
C ARG A 132 9.48 -5.17 1.31
N ARG A 133 8.90 -6.38 1.44
CA ARG A 133 8.55 -6.97 2.74
C ARG A 133 9.80 -7.21 3.60
N ILE A 134 10.88 -7.70 3.00
CA ILE A 134 12.18 -7.91 3.65
C ILE A 134 12.75 -6.58 4.13
N ILE A 135 12.83 -5.56 3.27
CA ILE A 135 13.37 -4.24 3.63
C ILE A 135 12.59 -3.65 4.81
N ASP A 136 11.25 -3.66 4.74
CA ASP A 136 10.42 -3.11 5.80
C ASP A 136 10.56 -3.92 7.11
N ARG A 137 10.73 -5.25 7.03
CA ARG A 137 11.03 -6.11 8.18
C ARG A 137 12.38 -5.78 8.82
N LEU A 138 13.45 -5.66 8.02
CA LEU A 138 14.79 -5.36 8.52
C LEU A 138 14.85 -4.00 9.21
N VAL A 139 14.27 -2.96 8.60
CA VAL A 139 14.19 -1.63 9.20
C VAL A 139 13.37 -1.66 10.48
N GLY A 140 12.17 -2.25 10.44
CA GLY A 140 11.29 -2.33 11.59
C GLY A 140 11.96 -3.05 12.78
N TYR A 141 12.60 -4.19 12.54
CA TYR A 141 13.20 -5.00 13.60
C TYR A 141 14.47 -4.38 14.17
N LYS A 142 15.39 -3.92 13.32
CA LYS A 142 16.68 -3.37 13.76
C LYS A 142 16.54 -1.96 14.34
N VAL A 143 15.79 -1.08 13.68
CA VAL A 143 15.70 0.34 14.08
C VAL A 143 14.78 0.53 15.28
N SER A 144 13.66 -0.21 15.39
CA SER A 144 12.75 -0.06 16.54
C SER A 144 13.43 -0.41 17.88
N ARG A 145 14.35 -1.38 17.89
CA ARG A 145 15.15 -1.71 19.09
C ARG A 145 16.02 -0.54 19.56
N VAL A 146 16.60 0.20 18.62
CA VAL A 146 17.38 1.41 18.90
C VAL A 146 16.46 2.53 19.41
N LEU A 147 15.31 2.75 18.75
CA LEU A 147 14.33 3.75 19.19
C LEU A 147 13.84 3.50 20.62
N TRP A 148 13.56 2.25 20.99
CA TRP A 148 13.15 1.92 22.36
C TRP A 148 14.28 2.13 23.37
N SER A 149 15.49 1.70 23.02
CA SER A 149 16.66 1.84 23.89
C SER A 149 17.02 3.31 24.13
N CYS A 150 16.89 4.18 23.11
CA CYS A 150 17.29 5.58 23.18
C CYS A 150 16.16 6.52 23.63
N LEU A 151 14.94 6.36 23.11
CA LEU A 151 13.85 7.34 23.31
C LEU A 151 12.90 6.89 24.42
N LYS A 152 12.44 5.64 24.40
CA LYS A 152 11.44 5.17 25.39
C LYS A 152 11.99 5.15 26.82
N LYS A 153 13.29 4.92 27.00
CA LYS A 153 13.95 5.01 28.32
C LYS A 153 14.06 6.45 28.84
N ASN A 154 14.16 7.44 27.95
CA ASN A 154 14.45 8.83 28.30
C ASN A 154 13.21 9.74 28.24
N MET A 155 12.16 9.34 27.55
CA MET A 155 10.95 10.15 27.33
C MET A 155 9.77 9.59 28.10
N LYS A 156 9.62 10.01 29.37
CA LYS A 156 8.55 9.55 30.29
C LYS A 156 7.12 9.82 29.80
N PHE A 157 6.94 10.72 28.84
CA PHE A 157 5.63 11.06 28.26
C PHE A 157 5.24 10.15 27.07
N VAL A 158 6.12 9.26 26.63
CA VAL A 158 5.83 8.33 25.54
C VAL A 158 5.35 7.01 26.13
N GLU A 159 4.04 6.90 26.34
CA GLU A 159 3.41 5.68 26.88
C GLU A 159 3.24 4.57 25.82
N VAL A 160 3.31 4.94 24.54
CA VAL A 160 3.08 4.04 23.40
C VAL A 160 4.39 3.43 22.90
N SER A 161 4.35 2.18 22.45
CA SER A 161 5.50 1.56 21.78
C SER A 161 5.78 2.25 20.44
N LEU A 162 6.91 2.94 20.34
CA LEU A 162 7.36 3.56 19.10
C LEU A 162 7.69 2.49 18.05
N SER A 163 7.41 2.76 16.79
CA SER A 163 7.82 1.87 15.69
C SER A 163 8.68 2.65 14.70
N ALA A 164 9.71 2.00 14.18
CA ALA A 164 10.46 2.49 13.04
C ALA A 164 9.81 1.96 11.76
N GLY A 165 9.46 2.86 10.84
CA GLY A 165 8.95 2.50 9.53
C GLY A 165 9.66 3.33 8.47
N ARG A 166 10.27 2.67 7.49
CA ARG A 166 11.04 3.35 6.43
C ARG A 166 10.25 4.49 5.77
N VAL A 167 8.98 4.26 5.45
CA VAL A 167 8.08 5.26 4.83
C VAL A 167 7.49 6.20 5.88
N GLN A 168 7.05 5.67 7.03
CA GLN A 168 6.41 6.46 8.09
C GLN A 168 7.36 7.51 8.68
N SER A 169 8.62 7.14 8.95
CA SER A 169 9.63 8.05 9.48
C SER A 169 9.99 9.16 8.47
N ALA A 170 10.00 8.86 7.17
CA ALA A 170 10.21 9.87 6.13
C ALA A 170 9.03 10.86 6.07
N ALA A 171 7.79 10.36 6.12
CA ALA A 171 6.59 11.20 6.15
C ALA A 171 6.55 12.09 7.41
N LEU A 172 6.86 11.53 8.59
CA LEU A 172 6.96 12.29 9.84
C LEU A 172 8.02 13.38 9.75
N ARG A 173 9.17 13.10 9.14
CA ARG A 173 10.24 14.09 8.92
C ARG A 173 9.76 15.28 8.09
N ILE A 174 8.95 15.06 7.05
CA ILE A 174 8.40 16.15 6.23
C ILE A 174 7.55 17.10 7.10
N ILE A 175 6.68 16.54 7.95
CA ILE A 175 5.82 17.32 8.85
C ILE A 175 6.67 18.08 9.88
N VAL A 176 7.59 17.39 10.55
CA VAL A 176 8.47 18.00 11.57
C VAL A 176 9.33 19.11 10.97
N ASN A 177 9.87 18.92 9.76
CA ASN A 177 10.64 19.96 9.08
C ASN A 177 9.79 21.19 8.79
N ARG A 178 8.54 21.00 8.35
CA ARG A 178 7.62 22.12 8.14
C ARG A 178 7.34 22.87 9.45
N GLU A 179 7.16 22.15 10.55
CA GLU A 179 6.91 22.78 11.85
C GLU A 179 8.15 23.54 12.36
N ARG A 180 9.35 22.98 12.17
CA ARG A 180 10.59 23.70 12.49
C ARG A 180 10.74 25.01 11.72
N LEU A 181 10.35 25.02 10.43
CA LEU A 181 10.33 26.25 9.64
C LEU A 181 9.34 27.28 10.20
N ARG A 182 8.19 26.84 10.73
CA ARG A 182 7.21 27.71 11.39
C ARG A 182 7.72 28.26 12.73
N GLN A 183 8.47 27.46 13.49
CA GLN A 183 9.01 27.88 14.79
C GLN A 183 10.07 28.98 14.68
N ILE A 184 10.86 28.98 13.60
CA ILE A 184 11.86 30.02 13.32
C ILE A 184 11.32 31.13 12.41
N PHE A 185 10.05 31.07 12.03
CA PHE A 185 9.43 32.11 11.22
C PHE A 185 9.23 33.36 12.06
N HIS A 186 9.79 34.47 11.60
CA HIS A 186 9.56 35.77 12.20
C HIS A 186 8.53 36.52 11.36
N SER A 187 7.37 36.83 11.97
CA SER A 187 6.36 37.64 11.32
C SER A 187 6.83 39.08 11.18
N ALA A 188 6.51 39.70 10.05
CA ALA A 188 6.72 41.12 9.81
C ALA A 188 5.44 41.72 9.24
N ASP A 189 5.10 42.92 9.70
CA ASP A 189 3.97 43.67 9.15
C ASP A 189 4.41 44.43 7.91
N TYR A 190 3.62 44.32 6.85
CA TYR A 190 3.76 45.12 5.64
C TYR A 190 2.40 45.63 5.21
N TYR A 191 2.41 46.77 4.52
CA TYR A 191 1.22 47.39 3.97
C TYR A 191 1.34 47.39 2.45
N ASP A 192 0.31 46.89 1.78
CA ASP A 192 0.10 47.12 0.36
C ASP A 192 -1.05 48.12 0.15
N LEU A 193 -1.31 48.47 -1.09
CA LEU A 193 -2.45 49.31 -1.46
C LEU A 193 -3.14 48.66 -2.65
N LYS A 194 -4.37 48.19 -2.44
CA LYS A 194 -5.24 47.71 -3.52
C LYS A 194 -6.21 48.82 -3.91
N ALA A 195 -6.19 49.20 -5.19
CA ALA A 195 -7.07 50.21 -5.75
C ALA A 195 -8.00 49.58 -6.79
N THR A 196 -9.22 50.11 -6.88
CA THR A 196 -10.19 49.78 -7.94
C THR A 196 -10.20 50.93 -8.94
N PHE A 197 -10.00 50.60 -10.20
CA PHE A 197 -10.00 51.53 -11.33
C PHE A 197 -11.22 51.25 -12.19
N SER A 198 -11.77 52.30 -12.80
CA SER A 198 -12.86 52.18 -13.75
C SER A 198 -12.57 52.98 -15.01
N ILE A 199 -12.91 52.40 -16.15
CA ILE A 199 -13.02 53.08 -17.44
C ILE A 199 -14.41 52.72 -17.97
N ASN A 200 -15.28 53.73 -18.08
CA ASN A 200 -16.70 53.55 -18.40
C ASN A 200 -17.41 52.62 -17.40
N GLU A 201 -18.11 51.60 -17.88
CA GLU A 201 -18.80 50.58 -17.07
C GLU A 201 -17.87 49.44 -16.62
N ASP A 202 -16.66 49.37 -17.18
CA ASP A 202 -15.68 48.33 -16.84
C ASP A 202 -14.85 48.74 -15.63
N SER A 203 -14.67 47.82 -14.70
CA SER A 203 -13.82 48.01 -13.53
C SER A 203 -12.82 46.87 -13.35
N PHE A 204 -11.64 47.21 -12.85
CA PHE A 204 -10.62 46.24 -12.48
C PHE A 204 -9.88 46.69 -11.22
N SER A 205 -9.30 45.74 -10.48
CA SER A 205 -8.45 46.05 -9.34
C SER A 205 -6.97 45.96 -9.72
N ALA A 206 -6.15 46.84 -9.16
CA ALA A 206 -4.70 46.69 -9.19
C ALA A 206 -4.10 46.90 -7.78
N THR A 207 -2.97 46.24 -7.51
CA THR A 207 -2.23 46.37 -6.25
C THR A 207 -0.93 47.12 -6.51
N LEU A 208 -0.56 48.03 -5.61
CA LEU A 208 0.71 48.76 -5.65
C LEU A 208 1.90 47.80 -5.54
N ILE A 209 2.77 47.81 -6.55
CA ILE A 209 3.95 46.94 -6.60
C ILE A 209 5.27 47.68 -6.30
N ARG A 210 5.32 49.01 -6.50
CA ARG A 210 6.51 49.84 -6.29
C ARG A 210 6.14 51.25 -5.82
N LEU A 211 6.97 51.83 -4.96
CA LEU A 211 6.96 53.24 -4.57
C LEU A 211 8.38 53.79 -4.68
N ASP A 212 8.58 54.90 -5.37
CA ASP A 212 9.91 55.50 -5.61
C ASP A 212 10.96 54.49 -6.11
N ASN A 213 10.57 53.66 -7.10
CA ASN A 213 11.35 52.55 -7.65
C ASN A 213 11.75 51.42 -6.67
N LYS A 214 11.28 51.44 -5.42
CA LYS A 214 11.45 50.35 -4.46
C LYS A 214 10.26 49.40 -4.52
N LYS A 215 10.53 48.08 -4.54
CA LYS A 215 9.49 47.04 -4.50
C LYS A 215 8.79 47.09 -3.14
N ILE A 216 7.46 47.07 -3.14
CA ILE A 216 6.67 46.91 -1.91
C ILE A 216 6.85 45.47 -1.41
N ALA A 217 7.00 45.31 -0.10
CA ALA A 217 7.13 44.00 0.53
C ALA A 217 5.89 43.15 0.26
N THR A 218 6.09 41.84 0.13
CA THR A 218 5.04 40.87 -0.13
C THR A 218 5.12 39.76 0.91
N GLY A 219 4.06 38.97 1.09
CA GLY A 219 4.05 37.87 2.05
C GLY A 219 5.04 36.71 1.79
N LYS A 220 5.91 36.85 0.79
CA LYS A 220 7.03 35.93 0.51
C LYS A 220 8.40 36.52 0.86
N ASP A 221 8.47 37.82 1.16
CA ASP A 221 9.70 38.53 1.55
C ASP A 221 10.00 38.39 3.04
#